data_AF-A0A7N6FA71-F1
#
_entry.id   AF-A0A7N6FA71-F1
#
_cell.length_a   1.000
_cell.length_b   1.000
_cell.length_c   1.000
_cell.angle_alpha   90.00
_cell.angle_beta   90.00
_cell.angle_gamma   90.00
#
_symmetry.space_group_name_H-M   'P 1'
#
loop_
_entity.id
_entity.type
_entity.pdbx_description
1 polymer ?
#
loop_
_entity_poly.entity_id
_entity_poly.type
_entity_poly.pdbx_seq_one_letter_code
_entity_poly.pdbx_strand_id
1 'polypeptide(L)' 'MKCHSAKTTKKIVLRLECVEPNCRSKRMLAIKRCKHFELGGDKKRKVCICN' A
#
# COMPACT_ATOMS: atom_id res chain seq x y z
N MET A 1 -35.35 -2.39 8.58
CA MET A 1 -34.19 -3.18 8.13
C MET A 1 -33.10 -2.21 7.69
N LYS A 2 -31.95 -2.13 8.38
CA LYS A 2 -30.83 -1.24 7.99
C LYS A 2 -29.70 -2.11 7.41
N CYS A 3 -29.50 -2.04 6.10
CA CYS A 3 -28.31 -2.63 5.46
C CYS A 3 -27.19 -1.57 5.49
N HIS A 4 -26.14 -1.82 6.27
CA HIS A 4 -24.97 -0.96 6.26
C HIS A 4 -24.12 -1.19 5.01
N SER A 5 -23.55 -0.11 4.47
CA SER A 5 -22.58 -0.16 3.38
C SER A 5 -21.41 -1.07 3.78
N ALA A 6 -21.33 -2.23 3.13
CA ALA A 6 -20.23 -3.16 3.25
C ALA A 6 -19.08 -2.67 2.36
N LYS A 7 -18.19 -1.86 2.91
CA LYS A 7 -16.94 -1.49 2.22
C LYS A 7 -16.11 -2.77 2.01
N THR A 8 -15.92 -3.18 0.77
CA THR A 8 -15.20 -4.41 0.40
C THR A 8 -13.68 -4.26 0.45
N THR A 9 -13.18 -3.03 0.54
CA THR A 9 -11.75 -2.71 0.60
C THR A 9 -11.48 -1.70 1.71
N LYS A 10 -10.27 -1.73 2.28
CA LYS A 10 -9.84 -0.81 3.33
C LYS A 10 -9.03 0.36 2.74
N LYS A 11 -8.97 1.48 3.45
CA LYS A 11 -8.01 2.54 3.13
C LYS A 11 -6.65 2.09 3.65
N ILE A 12 -5.67 1.95 2.76
CA ILE A 12 -4.32 1.55 3.14
C ILE A 12 -3.55 2.81 3.53
N VAL A 13 -2.82 2.74 4.65
CA VAL A 13 -1.98 3.82 5.15
C VAL A 13 -0.58 3.27 5.35
N LEU A 14 0.40 3.84 4.66
CA LEU A 14 1.80 3.48 4.75
C LEU A 14 2.44 4.22 5.92
N ARG A 15 3.21 3.50 6.73
CA ARG A 15 4.06 4.08 7.77
C ARG A 15 5.46 4.25 7.19
N LEU A 16 5.84 5.48 6.94
CA LEU A 16 7.18 5.84 6.47
C LEU A 16 8.02 6.23 7.68
N GLU A 17 9.20 5.64 7.80
CA GLU A 17 10.20 5.97 8.84
C GLU A 17 11.42 6.57 8.18
N CYS A 18 11.98 7.61 8.79
CA CYS A 18 13.24 8.18 8.34
C CYS A 18 14.37 7.18 8.59
N VAL A 19 15.25 7.00 7.60
CA VAL A 19 16.38 6.06 7.70
C VAL A 19 17.58 6.65 8.43
N GLU A 20 17.60 7.97 8.66
CA GLU A 20 18.68 8.65 9.35
C GLU A 20 18.77 8.20 10.82
N PRO A 21 19.94 7.76 11.31
CA PRO A 21 20.08 7.13 12.64
C PRO A 21 19.56 7.99 13.80
N ASN A 22 19.71 9.32 13.67
CA ASN A 22 19.30 10.29 14.69
C ASN A 22 17.87 10.83 14.45
N CYS A 23 17.24 10.49 13.33
CA CYS A 23 15.91 10.96 12.98
C CYS A 23 14.87 9.88 13.25
N ARG A 24 13.97 10.15 14.21
CA ARG A 24 12.89 9.22 14.58
C ARG A 24 11.54 9.62 13.95
N SER A 25 11.59 10.47 12.93
CA SER A 25 10.40 11.00 12.26
C SER A 25 9.62 9.89 11.56
N LYS A 26 8.31 9.88 11.78
CA LYS A 26 7.37 8.92 11.20
C LYS A 26 6.24 9.66 10.50
N ARG A 27 5.90 9.24 9.28
CA ARG A 27 4.81 9.83 8.50
C ARG A 27 3.82 8.76 8.07
N MET A 28 2.54 9.04 8.29
CA MET A 28 1.44 8.21 7.82
C MET A 28 0.94 8.73 6.48
N LEU A 29 1.10 7.95 5.42
CA LEU A 29 0.67 8.31 4.06
C LEU A 29 -0.49 7.42 3.63
N ALA A 30 -1.66 8.02 3.44
CA ALA A 30 -2.83 7.29 2.96
C ALA A 30 -2.79 7.14 1.44
N ILE A 31 -2.96 5.92 0.93
CA ILE A 31 -3.08 5.65 -0.52
C ILE A 31 -4.54 5.42 -0.91
N LYS A 32 -4.82 5.42 -2.21
CA LYS A 32 -6.14 5.05 -2.75
C LYS A 32 -6.47 3.61 -2.35
N ARG A 33 -7.77 3.30 -2.23
CA ARG A 33 -8.23 1.93 -1.96
C ARG A 33 -7.91 1.06 -3.17
N CYS A 34 -7.32 -0.11 -2.93
CA CYS A 34 -7.12 -1.14 -3.93
C CYS A 34 -7.53 -2.51 -3.35
N LYS A 35 -7.81 -3.47 -4.23
CA LYS A 35 -8.17 -4.84 -3.82
C LYS A 35 -6.94 -5.65 -3.42
N HIS A 36 -5.86 -5.50 -4.20
CA HIS A 36 -4.58 -6.14 -3.99
C HIS A 36 -3.54 -5.11 -3.61
N PHE A 37 -2.77 -5.38 -2.56
CA PHE A 37 -1.69 -4.52 -2.09
C PHE A 37 -0.56 -5.37 -1.54
N GLU A 38 0.63 -5.19 -2.08
CA GLU A 38 1.85 -5.89 -1.66
C GLU A 38 2.99 -4.89 -1.50
N LEU A 39 3.84 -5.10 -0.49
CA LEU A 39 5.08 -4.36 -0.29
C LEU A 39 6.26 -5.21 -0.77
N GLY A 40 7.20 -4.59 -1.47
CA GLY A 40 8.42 -5.29 -1.92
C GLY A 40 8.21 -6.30 -3.04
N GLY A 41 7.09 -6.23 -3.78
CA GLY A 41 6.84 -7.09 -4.93
C GLY A 41 7.85 -6.87 -6.07
N ASP A 42 7.91 -7.84 -6.98
CA ASP A 42 8.83 -7.81 -8.10
C ASP A 42 8.59 -6.60 -9.01
N LYS A 43 9.69 -5.95 -9.40
CA LYS A 43 9.64 -4.92 -10.44
C LYS A 43 9.22 -5.61 -11.74
N LYS A 44 8.16 -5.10 -12.37
CA LYS A 44 7.75 -5.57 -13.69
C LYS A 44 8.94 -5.47 -14.66
N ARG A 45 9.33 -6.60 -15.26
CA ARG A 45 10.40 -6.65 -16.27
C ARG A 45 9.97 -5.85 -17.50
N LYS A 46 10.93 -5.16 -18.16
CA LYS A 46 10.70 -4.65 -19.51
C LYS A 46 10.49 -5.86 -20.42
N VAL A 47 9.30 -5.93 -21.02
CA VAL A 47 8.77 -6.99 -21.90
C VAL A 47 9.63 -8.26 -21.94
N CYS A 48 9.29 -9.20 -21.06
CA CYS A 48 9.60 -10.61 -21.25
C CYS A 48 8.31 -11.27 -21.72
N ILE A 49 8.30 -11.77 -22.96
CA ILE A 49 7.21 -12.64 -23.44
C ILE A 49 7.39 -13.96 -22.71
N CYS A 50 6.47 -14.28 -21.81
CA CYS A 50 6.31 -15.63 -21.30
C CYS A 50 5.45 -16.39 -22.32
N ASN A 51 5.99 -17.49 -22.86
CA ASN A 51 5.20 -18.51 -23.56
C ASN A 51 4.36 -19.30 -22.54
#